data_AF-A0A1F3F604-F1
#
_entry.id   AF-A0A1F3F604-F1
#
_cell.length_a   1.000
_cell.length_b   1.000
_cell.length_c   1.000
_cell.angle_alpha   90.00
_cell.angle_beta   90.00
_cell.angle_gamma   90.00
#
_symmetry.space_group_name_H-M   'P 1'
#
loop_
_entity.id
_entity.type
_entity.pdbx_description
1 polymer ?
#
loop_
_entity_poly.entity_id
_entity_poly.type
_entity_poly.pdbx_seq_one_letter_code
_entity_poly.pdbx_strand_id
1 'polypeptide(L)'
;MKSGNMIRIILITLGVWIYGDLYSQNPNRVEQTKESRCATKSFCEDFYGDFDYKGQSSYGEFAPSDTLRSKIIVYAGQDYRIFSCGHKDLGDLQFKIIEPIKEFKTVIKDIKKEDVIEYEVDEYGSFKVDDQGEMIVKSKTVKYDTIYEKQTLLKENLIFDNMNNKNNSAYWDSTVKKTKRLIVEVVIPAGEESFKECVNIYIGRMVSANKKFSQY
;
A
#
# COMPACT_ATOMS: atom_id res chain seq x y z
N MET A 1 38.86 -64.46 42.03
CA MET A 1 37.38 -64.52 42.18
C MET A 1 36.93 -63.16 42.69
N LYS A 2 36.47 -62.30 41.78
CA LYS A 2 35.06 -61.86 41.61
C LYS A 2 34.48 -61.06 42.78
N SER A 3 34.03 -59.85 42.42
CA SER A 3 33.13 -58.91 43.11
C SER A 3 33.74 -58.07 44.24
N GLY A 4 33.49 -56.77 44.35
CA GLY A 4 32.69 -55.87 43.51
C GLY A 4 33.13 -54.44 43.80
N ASN A 5 33.47 -53.70 42.74
CA ASN A 5 33.82 -52.29 42.86
C ASN A 5 32.55 -51.45 42.90
N MET A 6 32.48 -50.65 43.95
CA MET A 6 31.41 -49.74 44.32
C MET A 6 31.34 -48.60 43.29
N ILE A 7 30.28 -48.57 42.49
CA ILE A 7 29.98 -47.48 41.55
C ILE A 7 29.49 -46.28 42.36
N ARG A 8 30.34 -45.26 42.52
CA ARG A 8 29.93 -43.92 42.95
C ARG A 8 29.44 -43.15 41.72
N ILE A 9 28.13 -42.93 41.66
CA ILE A 9 27.51 -42.04 40.69
C ILE A 9 27.79 -40.60 41.14
N ILE A 10 28.72 -39.94 40.46
CA ILE A 10 28.93 -38.49 40.56
C ILE A 10 27.96 -37.85 39.56
N LEU A 11 26.86 -37.32 40.08
CA LEU A 11 25.92 -36.49 39.34
C LEU A 11 26.59 -35.14 39.07
N ILE A 12 27.22 -35.01 37.90
CA ILE A 12 27.67 -33.72 37.37
C ILE A 12 26.43 -33.04 36.81
N THR A 13 25.86 -32.10 37.57
CA THR A 13 24.84 -31.18 37.07
C THR A 13 25.47 -30.25 36.05
N LEU A 14 25.31 -30.60 34.76
CA LEU A 14 25.53 -29.69 33.65
C LEU A 14 24.55 -28.53 33.78
N GLY A 15 25.06 -27.38 34.22
CA GLY A 15 24.37 -26.11 34.14
C GLY A 15 24.14 -25.75 32.68
N VAL A 16 22.95 -26.07 32.19
CA VAL A 16 22.43 -25.48 30.95
C VAL A 16 22.11 -24.02 31.29
N TRP A 17 23.04 -23.13 30.94
CA TRP A 17 22.73 -21.72 30.80
C TRP A 17 21.77 -21.58 29.62
N ILE A 18 20.48 -21.55 29.93
CA ILE A 18 19.47 -21.06 29.01
C ILE A 18 19.74 -19.55 28.92
N TYR A 19 20.47 -19.14 27.87
CA TYR A 19 20.38 -17.78 27.38
C TYR A 19 18.93 -17.58 26.95
N GLY A 20 18.12 -17.09 27.88
CA GLY A 20 16.83 -16.52 27.54
C GLY A 20 17.11 -15.29 26.70
N ASP A 21 16.96 -15.42 25.39
CA ASP A 21 16.76 -14.27 24.51
C ASP A 21 15.54 -13.52 25.05
N LEU A 22 15.81 -12.50 25.85
CA LEU A 22 14.89 -11.41 26.13
C LEU A 22 14.62 -10.76 24.77
N TYR A 23 13.58 -11.25 24.10
CA TYR A 23 12.91 -10.52 23.04
C TYR A 23 12.62 -9.13 23.58
N SER A 24 13.46 -8.17 23.14
CA SER A 24 13.23 -6.75 23.27
C SER A 24 11.85 -6.47 22.69
N GLN A 25 10.87 -6.28 23.57
CA GLN A 25 9.56 -5.82 23.17
C GLN A 25 9.76 -4.43 22.59
N ASN A 26 9.52 -4.31 21.29
CA ASN A 26 9.57 -3.07 20.55
C ASN A 26 8.84 -1.96 21.34
N PRO A 27 9.53 -0.87 21.76
CA PRO A 27 8.94 0.18 22.59
C PRO A 27 7.86 1.00 21.86
N ASN A 28 7.58 0.69 20.58
CA ASN A 28 6.50 1.29 19.81
C ASN A 28 5.20 0.46 19.79
N ARG A 29 4.99 -0.44 20.76
CA ARG A 29 3.65 -1.00 20.98
C ARG A 29 2.78 0.12 21.53
N VAL A 30 2.05 0.75 20.61
CA VAL A 30 0.95 1.69 20.82
C VAL A 30 0.29 1.41 22.17
N GLU A 31 0.49 2.35 23.09
CA GLU A 31 -0.20 2.44 24.36
C GLU A 31 -1.69 2.17 24.09
N GLN A 32 -2.30 1.23 24.82
CA GLN A 32 -3.74 0.97 24.72
C GLN A 32 -4.46 2.30 24.92
N THR A 33 -4.92 2.88 23.81
CA THR A 33 -5.72 4.09 23.81
C THR A 33 -6.96 3.78 24.64
N LYS A 34 -7.23 4.64 25.64
CA LYS A 34 -8.58 4.75 26.23
C LYS A 34 -9.58 4.58 25.08
N GLU A 35 -10.44 3.57 25.17
CA GLU A 35 -11.46 3.30 24.15
C GLU A 35 -12.09 4.65 23.77
N SER A 36 -11.89 5.08 22.52
CA SER A 36 -12.40 6.39 22.12
C SER A 36 -13.92 6.33 22.22
N ARG A 37 -14.55 7.40 22.69
CA ARG A 37 -16.01 7.48 22.85
C ARG A 37 -16.75 7.16 21.54
N CYS A 38 -16.07 7.30 20.40
CA CYS A 38 -16.58 7.02 19.07
C CYS A 38 -16.71 5.54 18.73
N ALA A 39 -15.93 4.65 19.38
CA ALA A 39 -15.99 3.21 19.14
C ALA A 39 -17.38 2.63 19.42
N THR A 40 -18.02 3.14 20.48
CA THR A 40 -19.35 2.71 20.94
C THR A 40 -20.50 3.48 20.30
N LYS A 41 -20.24 4.64 19.68
CA LYS A 41 -21.28 5.42 19.00
C LYS A 41 -21.51 4.81 17.62
N SER A 42 -22.70 4.27 17.41
CA SER A 42 -23.18 3.84 16.11
C SER A 42 -23.93 4.98 15.43
N PHE A 43 -23.66 5.18 14.15
CA PHE A 43 -24.35 6.15 13.30
C PHE A 43 -24.79 5.42 12.03
N CYS A 44 -25.98 5.77 11.52
CA CYS A 44 -26.51 5.23 10.26
C CYS A 44 -26.70 3.70 10.25
N GLU A 45 -27.31 3.16 11.30
CA GLU A 45 -27.62 1.73 11.42
C GLU A 45 -28.45 1.19 10.24
N ASP A 46 -29.31 2.04 9.68
CA ASP A 46 -30.15 1.72 8.52
C ASP A 46 -29.35 1.31 7.27
N PHE A 47 -28.06 1.69 7.18
CA PHE A 47 -27.22 1.37 6.02
C PHE A 47 -26.48 0.04 6.16
N TYR A 48 -26.49 -0.58 7.34
CA TYR A 48 -25.63 -1.73 7.63
C TYR A 48 -25.93 -2.92 6.70
N GLY A 49 -27.21 -3.22 6.48
CA GLY A 49 -27.62 -4.45 5.78
C GLY A 49 -26.99 -5.70 6.40
N ASP A 50 -26.74 -6.72 5.57
CA ASP A 50 -26.20 -8.01 6.01
C ASP A 50 -24.65 -8.09 5.96
N PHE A 51 -23.97 -6.94 6.00
CA PHE A 51 -22.52 -6.87 5.88
C PHE A 51 -21.81 -6.95 7.25
N ASP A 52 -20.61 -7.56 7.28
CA ASP A 52 -19.72 -7.58 8.44
C ASP A 52 -18.78 -6.36 8.42
N TYR A 53 -18.88 -5.50 9.44
CA TYR A 53 -18.10 -4.26 9.59
C TYR A 53 -16.89 -4.40 10.53
N LYS A 54 -16.63 -5.57 11.13
CA LYS A 54 -15.63 -5.76 12.20
C LYS A 54 -14.17 -5.84 11.72
N GLY A 55 -13.88 -5.45 10.48
CA GLY A 55 -12.57 -5.70 9.84
C GLY A 55 -11.71 -4.46 9.65
N GLN A 56 -12.18 -3.52 8.84
CA GLN A 56 -11.39 -2.37 8.36
C GLN A 56 -12.06 -1.02 8.66
N SER A 57 -13.21 -1.03 9.34
CA SER A 57 -13.88 0.19 9.78
C SER A 57 -13.00 0.98 10.73
N SER A 58 -13.04 2.31 10.63
CA SER A 58 -12.21 3.23 11.41
C SER A 58 -13.06 4.36 11.96
N TYR A 59 -12.76 4.83 13.16
CA TYR A 59 -13.49 5.89 13.84
C TYR A 59 -12.53 6.86 14.53
N GLY A 60 -12.97 8.11 14.74
CA GLY A 60 -12.19 9.13 15.43
C GLY A 60 -13.00 10.38 15.75
N GLU A 61 -12.43 11.26 16.57
CA GLU A 61 -12.97 12.59 16.87
C GLU A 61 -12.30 13.62 15.95
N PHE A 62 -13.10 14.42 15.26
CA PHE A 62 -12.61 15.40 14.29
C PHE A 62 -13.32 16.75 14.47
N ALA A 63 -12.62 17.81 14.10
CA ALA A 63 -13.18 19.15 14.07
C ALA A 63 -13.84 19.43 12.71
N PRO A 64 -14.79 20.37 12.63
CA PRO A 64 -15.23 20.91 11.36
C PRO A 64 -14.07 21.39 10.49
N SER A 65 -14.19 21.27 9.17
CA SER A 65 -13.14 21.51 8.17
C SER A 65 -12.00 20.48 8.09
N ASP A 66 -11.95 19.47 8.98
CA ASP A 66 -10.95 18.40 8.87
C ASP A 66 -11.20 17.51 7.64
N THR A 67 -10.12 16.94 7.11
CA THR A 67 -10.17 15.92 6.07
C THR A 67 -9.46 14.66 6.52
N LEU A 68 -10.15 13.52 6.44
CA LEU A 68 -9.64 12.21 6.80
C LEU A 68 -9.40 11.37 5.54
N ARG A 69 -8.27 10.66 5.49
CA ARG A 69 -7.99 9.65 4.46
C ARG A 69 -7.67 8.30 5.09
N SER A 70 -8.54 7.31 4.89
CA SER A 70 -8.34 5.94 5.35
C SER A 70 -7.98 5.01 4.18
N LYS A 71 -6.89 4.25 4.32
CA LYS A 71 -6.44 3.29 3.30
C LYS A 71 -6.99 1.91 3.63
N ILE A 72 -7.68 1.31 2.66
CA ILE A 72 -8.33 0.01 2.83
C ILE A 72 -7.92 -0.95 1.72
N ILE A 73 -8.07 -2.24 1.97
CA ILE A 73 -7.87 -3.30 0.99
C ILE A 73 -9.20 -4.01 0.76
N VAL A 74 -9.69 -3.99 -0.47
CA VAL A 74 -10.85 -4.77 -0.88
C VAL A 74 -10.39 -6.02 -1.60
N TYR A 75 -10.87 -7.18 -1.17
CA TYR A 75 -10.47 -8.50 -1.67
C TYR A 75 -11.39 -8.98 -2.79
N ALA A 76 -10.83 -9.73 -3.74
CA ALA A 76 -11.61 -10.35 -4.81
C ALA A 76 -12.62 -11.37 -4.26
N GLY A 77 -13.81 -11.45 -4.89
CA GLY A 77 -14.85 -12.42 -4.54
C GLY A 77 -15.67 -12.06 -3.30
N GLN A 78 -15.63 -10.80 -2.89
CA GLN A 78 -16.44 -10.27 -1.79
C GLN A 78 -17.26 -9.08 -2.30
N ASP A 79 -18.45 -8.94 -1.71
CA ASP A 79 -19.29 -7.77 -1.85
C ASP A 79 -18.93 -6.80 -0.74
N TYR A 80 -18.73 -5.54 -1.11
CA TYR A 80 -18.41 -4.48 -0.16
C TYR A 80 -19.49 -3.43 -0.14
N ARG A 81 -19.75 -2.92 1.06
CA ARG A 81 -20.53 -1.71 1.31
C ARG A 81 -19.68 -0.74 2.11
N ILE A 82 -19.50 0.47 1.59
CA ILE A 82 -18.68 1.50 2.23
C ILE A 82 -19.48 2.79 2.36
N PHE A 83 -19.49 3.36 3.56
CA PHE A 83 -20.08 4.67 3.85
C PHE A 83 -19.38 5.33 5.03
N SER A 84 -19.61 6.62 5.20
CA SER A 84 -19.11 7.39 6.33
C SER A 84 -20.26 8.14 6.99
N CYS A 85 -20.29 8.14 8.32
CA CYS A 85 -21.28 8.85 9.10
C CYS A 85 -20.64 9.52 10.32
N GLY A 86 -21.22 10.63 10.76
CA GLY A 86 -20.76 11.33 11.95
C GLY A 86 -21.92 11.98 12.70
N HIS A 87 -21.58 12.69 13.77
CA HIS A 87 -22.57 13.44 14.54
C HIS A 87 -23.25 14.51 13.69
N LYS A 88 -24.55 14.76 13.92
CA LYS A 88 -25.35 15.71 13.13
C LYS A 88 -24.80 17.15 13.17
N ASP A 89 -24.18 17.53 14.28
CA ASP A 89 -23.60 18.86 14.49
C ASP A 89 -22.38 19.13 13.59
N LEU A 90 -21.75 18.06 13.05
CA LEU A 90 -20.68 18.19 12.05
C LEU A 90 -21.23 18.48 10.65
N GLY A 91 -22.55 18.49 10.44
CA GLY A 91 -23.18 18.67 9.15
C GLY A 91 -23.08 17.45 8.23
N ASP A 92 -23.45 17.64 6.96
CA ASP A 92 -23.46 16.57 5.97
C ASP A 92 -22.03 16.28 5.49
N LEU A 93 -21.52 15.12 5.90
CA LEU A 93 -20.19 14.66 5.53
C LEU A 93 -20.13 14.31 4.04
N GLN A 94 -19.11 14.84 3.34
CA GLN A 94 -18.79 14.35 2.01
C GLN A 94 -17.80 13.19 2.15
N PHE A 95 -18.07 12.06 1.50
CA PHE A 95 -17.09 10.97 1.37
C PHE A 95 -16.90 10.53 -0.07
N LYS A 96 -15.65 10.19 -0.36
CA LYS A 96 -15.19 9.77 -1.68
C LYS A 96 -14.41 8.47 -1.56
N ILE A 97 -14.52 7.64 -2.60
CA ILE A 97 -13.70 6.43 -2.75
C ILE A 97 -12.79 6.62 -3.94
N ILE A 98 -11.50 6.51 -3.68
CA ILE A 98 -10.42 6.80 -4.63
C ILE A 98 -9.58 5.54 -4.81
N GLU A 99 -9.29 5.17 -6.05
CA GLU A 99 -8.35 4.12 -6.41
C GLU A 99 -7.01 4.72 -6.83
N PRO A 100 -5.92 4.47 -6.09
CA PRO A 100 -4.58 4.87 -6.50
C PRO A 100 -4.06 3.93 -7.60
N ILE A 101 -3.89 4.47 -8.80
CA ILE A 101 -3.34 3.78 -9.97
C ILE A 101 -1.86 4.13 -10.11
N LYS A 102 -1.02 3.11 -10.27
CA LYS A 102 0.40 3.27 -10.61
C LYS A 102 0.54 3.34 -12.13
N GLU A 103 1.00 4.48 -12.65
CA GLU A 103 1.33 4.66 -14.05
C GLU A 103 2.86 4.69 -14.21
N PHE A 104 3.37 4.00 -15.23
CA PHE A 104 4.81 4.01 -15.55
C PHE A 104 5.04 4.90 -16.77
N LYS A 105 5.89 5.91 -16.62
CA LYS A 105 6.28 6.80 -17.71
C LYS A 105 7.76 6.63 -17.99
N THR A 106 8.10 6.29 -19.24
CA THR A 106 9.49 6.29 -19.69
C THR A 106 9.90 7.71 -20.00
N VAL A 107 10.98 8.18 -19.38
CA VAL A 107 11.58 9.48 -19.62
C VAL A 107 13.03 9.31 -20.07
N ILE A 108 13.53 10.26 -20.85
CA ILE A 108 14.95 10.30 -21.21
C ILE A 108 15.70 10.79 -19.98
N LYS A 109 16.60 9.96 -19.45
CA LYS A 109 17.45 10.30 -18.31
C LYS A 109 18.69 11.05 -18.77
N ASP A 110 19.32 10.52 -19.80
CA ASP A 110 20.58 11.05 -20.32
C ASP A 110 20.79 10.67 -21.78
N ILE A 111 21.66 11.41 -22.47
CA ILE A 111 22.08 11.15 -23.84
C ILE A 111 23.60 11.09 -23.84
N LYS A 112 24.15 9.87 -23.87
CA LYS A 112 25.59 9.65 -23.97
C LYS A 112 26.07 9.97 -25.38
N LYS A 113 27.22 10.63 -25.47
CA LYS A 113 27.90 10.95 -26.72
C LYS A 113 29.22 10.20 -26.74
N GLU A 114 29.43 9.37 -27.76
CA GLU A 114 30.65 8.61 -27.95
C GLU A 114 31.22 8.95 -29.32
N ASP A 115 32.47 9.43 -29.33
CA ASP A 115 33.22 9.67 -30.56
C ASP A 115 33.74 8.34 -31.08
N VAL A 116 33.17 7.85 -32.18
CA VAL A 116 33.63 6.64 -32.85
C VAL A 116 34.55 7.05 -33.98
N ILE A 117 35.83 6.68 -33.86
CA ILE A 117 36.85 6.90 -34.88
C ILE A 117 36.98 5.60 -35.68
N GLU A 118 36.67 5.66 -36.97
CA GLU A 118 36.93 4.56 -37.91
C GLU A 118 38.27 4.80 -38.60
N TYR A 119 39.14 3.80 -38.60
CA TYR A 119 40.46 3.86 -39.25
C TYR A 119 40.41 3.17 -40.62
N GLU A 120 41.24 3.61 -41.56
CA GLU A 120 41.39 2.91 -42.84
C GLU A 120 42.11 1.57 -42.65
N VAL A 121 41.63 0.55 -43.35
CA VAL A 121 42.26 -0.78 -43.43
C VAL A 121 42.74 -1.04 -44.85
N ASP A 122 43.84 -1.77 -44.98
CA ASP A 122 44.41 -2.23 -46.25
C ASP A 122 43.67 -3.48 -46.79
N GLU A 123 44.06 -3.95 -47.98
CA GLU A 123 43.46 -5.13 -48.64
C GLU A 123 43.58 -6.43 -47.83
N TYR A 124 44.47 -6.48 -46.84
CA TYR A 124 44.69 -7.64 -45.98
C TYR A 124 44.02 -7.49 -44.60
N GLY A 125 43.29 -6.39 -44.38
CA GLY A 125 42.54 -6.12 -43.15
C GLY A 125 43.37 -5.50 -42.01
N SER A 126 44.60 -5.05 -42.29
CA SER A 126 45.45 -4.36 -41.30
C SER A 126 45.25 -2.84 -41.37
N PHE A 127 45.42 -2.13 -40.25
CA PHE A 127 45.25 -0.66 -40.22
C PHE A 127 46.33 0.04 -41.05
N LYS A 128 45.93 0.94 -41.94
CA LYS A 128 46.87 1.77 -42.70
C LYS A 128 47.50 2.81 -41.79
N VAL A 129 48.81 2.95 -41.89
CA VAL A 129 49.60 3.97 -41.20
C VAL A 129 50.16 4.97 -42.23
N ASP A 130 50.28 6.22 -41.83
CA ASP A 130 50.92 7.28 -42.61
C ASP A 130 52.46 7.20 -42.52
N ASP A 131 53.13 8.12 -43.20
CA ASP A 131 54.60 8.19 -43.28
C ASP A 131 55.27 8.47 -41.92
N GLN A 132 54.49 8.85 -40.90
CA GLN A 132 54.94 9.12 -39.53
C GLN A 132 54.64 7.94 -38.59
N GLY A 133 53.98 6.90 -39.10
CA GLY A 133 53.62 5.70 -38.35
C GLY A 133 52.30 5.83 -37.58
N GLU A 134 51.50 6.87 -37.80
CA GLU A 134 50.19 7.06 -37.16
C GLU A 134 49.06 6.48 -38.03
N MET A 135 47.99 5.96 -37.40
CA MET A 135 46.87 5.33 -38.12
C MET A 135 46.03 6.38 -38.87
N ILE A 136 45.73 6.12 -40.15
CA ILE A 136 44.92 7.02 -40.97
C ILE A 136 43.45 6.95 -40.55
N VAL A 137 42.90 8.06 -40.06
CA VAL A 137 41.49 8.18 -39.67
C VAL A 137 40.62 8.30 -40.92
N LYS A 138 39.74 7.33 -41.13
CA LYS A 138 38.77 7.31 -42.24
C LYS A 138 37.56 8.20 -41.97
N SER A 139 37.00 8.09 -40.76
CA SER A 139 35.85 8.90 -40.37
C SER A 139 35.83 9.11 -38.86
N LYS A 140 35.37 10.30 -38.44
CA LYS A 140 35.05 10.56 -37.04
C LYS A 140 33.55 10.83 -36.97
N THR A 141 32.81 9.89 -36.39
CA THR A 141 31.36 9.99 -36.27
C THR A 141 30.99 10.06 -34.79
N VAL A 142 30.13 11.02 -34.43
CA VAL A 142 29.58 11.12 -33.07
C VAL A 142 28.36 10.22 -33.00
N LYS A 143 28.41 9.20 -32.14
CA LYS A 143 27.28 8.32 -31.85
C LYS A 143 26.56 8.82 -30.61
N TYR A 144 25.24 8.92 -30.70
CA TYR A 144 24.37 9.28 -29.57
C TYR A 144 23.65 8.03 -29.07
N ASP A 145 23.76 7.74 -27.78
CA ASP A 145 23.00 6.68 -27.13
C ASP A 145 22.08 7.27 -26.06
N THR A 146 20.79 6.95 -26.14
CA THR A 146 19.76 7.52 -25.26
C THR A 146 19.47 6.57 -24.11
N ILE A 147 19.72 7.01 -22.90
CA ILE A 147 19.44 6.26 -21.68
C ILE A 147 18.04 6.62 -21.18
N TYR A 148 17.16 5.62 -21.17
CA TYR A 148 15.80 5.76 -20.67
C TYR A 148 15.68 5.34 -19.21
N GLU A 149 14.85 6.05 -18.46
CA GLU A 149 14.48 5.73 -17.08
C GLU A 149 12.97 5.56 -16.97
N LYS A 150 12.54 4.55 -16.21
CA LYS A 150 11.11 4.33 -15.92
C LYS A 150 10.76 5.06 -14.63
N GLN A 151 9.99 6.13 -14.73
CA GLN A 151 9.42 6.82 -13.58
C GLN A 151 8.05 6.22 -13.22
N THR A 152 7.77 6.08 -11.93
CA THR A 152 6.46 5.64 -11.43
C THR A 152 5.69 6.85 -10.92
N LEU A 153 4.52 7.10 -11.50
CA LEU A 153 3.59 8.15 -11.10
C LEU A 153 2.38 7.51 -10.41
N LEU A 154 1.91 8.14 -9.33
CA LEU A 154 0.68 7.76 -8.64
C LEU A 154 -0.44 8.69 -9.10
N LYS A 155 -1.46 8.12 -9.73
CA LYS A 155 -2.66 8.83 -10.14
C LYS A 155 -3.83 8.39 -9.27
N GLU A 156 -4.69 9.33 -8.90
CA GLU A 156 -5.90 9.05 -8.14
C GLU A 156 -7.10 8.97 -9.09
N ASN A 157 -7.84 7.87 -9.05
CA ASN A 157 -9.07 7.67 -9.83
C ASN A 157 -10.28 7.67 -8.90
N LEU A 158 -11.18 8.64 -9.08
CA LEU A 158 -12.42 8.74 -8.28
C LEU A 158 -13.41 7.66 -8.71
N ILE A 159 -13.76 6.75 -7.80
CA ILE A 159 -14.75 5.69 -8.01
C ILE A 159 -16.13 6.15 -7.58
N PHE A 160 -16.22 6.86 -6.46
CA PHE A 160 -17.49 7.22 -5.85
C PHE A 160 -17.37 8.55 -5.10
N ASP A 161 -18.44 9.34 -5.12
CA ASP A 161 -18.62 10.58 -4.36
C ASP A 161 -20.09 10.63 -3.90
N ASN A 162 -20.34 10.63 -2.60
CA ASN A 162 -21.71 10.57 -2.07
C ASN A 162 -22.55 11.80 -2.43
N MET A 163 -21.91 12.96 -2.62
CA MET A 163 -22.61 14.21 -2.95
C MET A 163 -22.89 14.35 -4.45
N ASN A 164 -22.09 13.71 -5.30
CA ASN A 164 -22.12 13.90 -6.76
C ASN A 164 -22.41 12.61 -7.55
N ASN A 165 -23.00 11.58 -6.92
CA ASN A 165 -23.33 10.34 -7.62
C ASN A 165 -24.72 10.38 -8.26
N LYS A 166 -24.86 9.66 -9.39
CA LYS A 166 -26.08 9.64 -10.21
C LYS A 166 -27.32 9.09 -9.48
N ASN A 167 -27.11 8.25 -8.46
CA ASN A 167 -28.18 7.52 -7.79
C ASN A 167 -28.57 8.13 -6.44
N ASN A 168 -27.95 9.26 -6.06
CA ASN A 168 -28.07 9.87 -4.74
C ASN A 168 -27.90 8.86 -3.58
N SER A 169 -27.02 7.88 -3.78
CA SER A 169 -26.75 6.84 -2.79
C SER A 169 -25.85 7.38 -1.67
N ALA A 170 -26.20 7.06 -0.43
CA ALA A 170 -25.39 7.38 0.76
C ALA A 170 -24.25 6.37 1.00
N TYR A 171 -24.19 5.29 0.23
CA TYR A 171 -23.17 4.25 0.34
C TYR A 171 -22.69 3.80 -1.04
N TRP A 172 -21.49 3.23 -1.08
CA TRP A 172 -20.95 2.56 -2.25
C TRP A 172 -21.03 1.06 -2.06
N ASP A 173 -21.72 0.40 -3.00
CA ASP A 173 -21.81 -1.05 -3.06
C ASP A 173 -21.11 -1.58 -4.31
N SER A 174 -20.27 -2.61 -4.15
CA SER A 174 -19.65 -3.26 -5.30
C SER A 174 -19.18 -4.68 -5.02
N THR A 175 -19.39 -5.56 -5.99
CA THR A 175 -18.73 -6.86 -6.07
C THR A 175 -17.32 -6.70 -6.62
N VAL A 176 -16.32 -7.01 -5.81
CA VAL A 176 -14.92 -6.80 -6.16
C VAL A 176 -14.38 -7.99 -6.95
N LYS A 177 -14.03 -7.76 -8.22
CA LYS A 177 -13.49 -8.81 -9.11
C LYS A 177 -11.99 -9.08 -8.91
N LYS A 178 -11.23 -8.06 -8.53
CA LYS A 178 -9.78 -8.12 -8.31
C LYS A 178 -9.44 -7.39 -7.03
N THR A 179 -8.57 -8.00 -6.22
CA THR A 179 -8.09 -7.39 -4.98
C THR A 179 -7.39 -6.08 -5.30
N LYS A 180 -7.78 -4.99 -4.65
CA LYS A 180 -7.21 -3.67 -4.86
C LYS A 180 -7.21 -2.84 -3.58
N ARG A 181 -6.33 -1.83 -3.56
CA ARG A 181 -6.28 -0.83 -2.49
C ARG A 181 -7.20 0.32 -2.86
N LEU A 182 -8.00 0.77 -1.91
CA LEU A 182 -8.82 1.98 -2.04
C LEU A 182 -8.43 2.97 -0.94
N ILE A 183 -8.74 4.23 -1.18
CA ILE A 183 -8.64 5.31 -0.21
C ILE A 183 -10.05 5.85 -0.02
N VAL A 184 -10.54 5.81 1.21
CA VAL A 184 -11.78 6.47 1.61
C VAL A 184 -11.38 7.84 2.15
N GLU A 185 -11.79 8.88 1.45
CA GLU A 185 -11.58 10.27 1.83
C GLU A 185 -12.89 10.82 2.40
N VAL A 186 -12.86 11.41 3.58
CA VAL A 186 -14.01 12.05 4.22
C VAL A 186 -13.65 13.50 4.45
N VAL A 187 -14.49 14.41 3.96
CA VAL A 187 -14.37 15.85 4.13
C VAL A 187 -15.50 16.30 5.04
N ILE A 188 -15.14 16.88 6.17
CA ILE A 188 -16.07 17.44 7.15
C ILE A 188 -16.32 18.89 6.74
N PRO A 189 -17.58 19.34 6.63
CA PRO A 189 -17.86 20.72 6.24
C PRO A 189 -17.35 21.72 7.27
N ALA A 190 -17.25 22.98 6.86
CA ALA A 190 -16.77 24.05 7.73
C ALA A 190 -17.76 24.35 8.87
N GLY A 191 -17.22 24.69 10.04
CA GLY A 191 -17.96 24.95 11.27
C GLY A 191 -17.04 25.48 12.36
N GLU A 192 -17.47 25.46 13.62
CA GLU A 192 -16.67 25.93 14.75
C GLU A 192 -15.53 24.96 15.09
N GLU A 193 -14.27 25.38 14.95
CA GLU A 193 -13.08 24.53 15.17
C GLU A 193 -12.92 24.04 16.63
N SER A 194 -13.56 24.72 17.58
CA SER A 194 -13.56 24.34 19.01
C SER A 194 -14.40 23.09 19.27
N PHE A 195 -15.32 22.76 18.37
CA PHE A 195 -16.18 21.60 18.45
C PHE A 195 -15.51 20.37 17.86
N LYS A 196 -15.56 19.24 18.55
CA LYS A 196 -15.06 17.95 18.06
C LYS A 196 -16.08 16.87 18.32
N GLU A 197 -16.38 16.10 17.29
CA GLU A 197 -17.32 14.99 17.40
C GLU A 197 -16.88 13.79 16.58
N CYS A 198 -17.57 12.68 16.80
CA CYS A 198 -17.23 11.41 16.21
C CYS A 198 -17.59 11.32 14.73
N VAL A 199 -16.65 10.80 13.94
CA VAL A 199 -16.85 10.35 12.56
C VAL A 199 -16.38 8.91 12.42
N ASN A 200 -17.23 8.08 11.83
CA ASN A 200 -17.01 6.66 11.60
C ASN A 200 -17.05 6.36 10.10
N ILE A 201 -16.00 5.71 9.62
CA ILE A 201 -15.93 5.09 8.30
C ILE A 201 -16.28 3.61 8.46
N TYR A 202 -17.37 3.19 7.84
CA TYR A 202 -17.84 1.81 7.85
C TYR A 202 -17.42 1.10 6.57
N ILE A 203 -16.71 -0.02 6.72
CA ILE A 203 -16.30 -0.90 5.63
C ILE A 203 -16.87 -2.29 5.89
N GLY A 204 -18.03 -2.52 5.29
CA GLY A 204 -18.77 -3.77 5.35
C GLY A 204 -18.29 -4.72 4.26
N ARG A 205 -18.14 -5.98 4.61
CA ARG A 205 -17.85 -7.07 3.66
C ARG A 205 -18.87 -8.19 3.81
N MET A 206 -19.17 -8.83 2.70
CA MET A 206 -19.96 -10.06 2.65
C MET A 206 -19.28 -11.00 1.66
N VAL A 207 -19.21 -12.28 1.98
CA VAL A 207 -18.70 -13.28 1.01
C VAL A 207 -19.72 -13.37 -0.11
N SER A 208 -19.32 -13.06 -1.35
CA SER A 208 -20.21 -13.20 -2.49
C SER A 208 -20.60 -14.67 -2.57
N ALA A 209 -21.89 -14.96 -2.40
CA ALA A 209 -22.39 -16.32 -2.48
C ALA A 209 -22.08 -16.87 -3.88
N ASN A 210 -21.04 -17.70 -3.98
CA ASN A 210 -20.78 -18.45 -5.18
C ASN A 210 -21.98 -19.40 -5.34
N LYS A 211 -22.84 -19.14 -6.32
CA LYS A 211 -24.03 -19.96 -6.65
C LYS A 211 -23.71 -21.44 -6.98
N LYS A 212 -22.46 -21.89 -6.80
CA LYS A 212 -21.96 -23.23 -7.15
C LYS A 212 -21.63 -24.13 -5.95
N PHE A 213 -21.76 -23.66 -4.70
CA PHE A 213 -21.40 -24.47 -3.52
C PHE A 213 -22.60 -24.98 -2.69
N SER A 214 -23.84 -24.95 -3.21
CA SER A 214 -25.01 -25.48 -2.50
C SER A 214 -25.48 -26.87 -2.96
N GLN A 215 -24.60 -27.70 -3.52
CA GLN A 215 -24.92 -29.08 -3.86
C GLN A 215 -23.76 -30.01 -3.49
N TYR A 216 -23.75 -30.46 -2.23
CA TYR A 216 -23.29 -31.80 -1.83
C TYR A 216 -24.02 -32.20 -0.55
#